data_AF-A0A0C1QVS8-F1
#
_entry.id   AF-A0A0C1QVS8-F1
#
_cell.length_a   1.000
_cell.length_b   1.000
_cell.length_c   1.000
_cell.angle_alpha   90.00
_cell.angle_beta   90.00
_cell.angle_gamma   90.00
#
_symmetry.space_group_name_H-M   'P 1'
#
loop_
_entity.id
_entity.type
_entity.pdbx_description
1 polymer ?
#
loop_
_entity_poly.entity_id
_entity_poly.type
_entity_poly.pdbx_seq_one_letter_code
_entity_poly.pdbx_strand_id
1 'polypeptide(L)'
;MKNNEKHTNQENLNSKKRVSWADSIEDNEGKTLRAKKKAKVSPESQGSSPTQKSLKNYFAHMFSNGRYDEIRQEWESHIARHTRIIELKELYGDESEEVLKMGKNIIGKLLCLDNYSLLRWVTVNCDIEAFKLIAEMSSTKYLQRMVRYDDYMAFRLFVSSNRINENNHEYNSSECIEGFKLFLKTDNNVVNIFWNCLNITDSIKSDFNTALKEMGLGHLIDDNKENIPQNQLNSFKYRILSTAAEATKINR
;
A
#
# COMPACT_ATOMS: atom_id res chain seq x y z
N MET A 1 -5.74 -53.41 -41.74
CA MET A 1 -4.77 -52.96 -40.72
C MET A 1 -4.42 -51.50 -41.00
N LYS A 2 -4.13 -50.74 -39.95
CA LYS A 2 -4.21 -49.27 -39.78
C LYS A 2 -3.38 -48.40 -40.75
N ASN A 3 -4.00 -47.30 -41.20
CA ASN A 3 -3.62 -45.84 -41.23
C ASN A 3 -2.12 -45.46 -41.25
N ASN A 4 -1.62 -44.36 -41.84
CA ASN A 4 -2.11 -43.15 -42.54
C ASN A 4 -0.83 -42.52 -43.20
N GLU A 5 -0.82 -42.07 -44.46
CA GLU A 5 -1.04 -40.67 -44.94
C GLU A 5 -0.22 -39.57 -44.21
N LYS A 6 0.43 -38.55 -44.80
CA LYS A 6 0.54 -38.03 -46.19
C LYS A 6 1.56 -36.85 -46.20
N HIS A 7 2.15 -36.64 -47.38
CA HIS A 7 2.56 -35.41 -48.10
C HIS A 7 3.20 -34.16 -47.44
N THR A 8 4.28 -33.76 -48.10
CA THR A 8 5.09 -32.53 -48.03
C THR A 8 4.64 -31.41 -48.97
N ASN A 9 4.93 -30.18 -48.52
CA ASN A 9 5.32 -28.93 -49.22
C ASN A 9 4.39 -28.28 -50.26
N GLN A 10 4.06 -26.99 -50.01
CA GLN A 10 4.05 -25.96 -51.04
C GLN A 10 4.17 -24.52 -50.49
N GLU A 11 4.69 -23.67 -51.36
CA GLU A 11 5.41 -22.40 -51.16
C GLU A 11 4.55 -21.15 -50.88
N ASN A 12 5.26 -20.12 -50.40
CA ASN A 12 4.86 -18.71 -50.25
C ASN A 12 4.42 -18.04 -51.57
N LEU A 13 3.49 -17.08 -51.49
CA LEU A 13 3.66 -15.72 -52.04
C LEU A 13 2.53 -14.74 -51.63
N ASN A 14 2.95 -13.50 -51.35
CA ASN A 14 2.23 -12.21 -51.36
C ASN A 14 1.48 -11.68 -50.11
N SER A 15 2.26 -11.01 -49.26
CA SER A 15 2.18 -9.57 -48.97
C SER A 15 0.80 -8.89 -48.82
N LYS A 16 0.37 -8.69 -47.57
CA LYS A 16 -0.31 -7.47 -47.13
C LYS A 16 0.26 -7.03 -45.78
N LYS A 17 1.04 -5.94 -45.80
CA LYS A 17 1.44 -5.20 -44.60
C LYS A 17 0.18 -4.72 -43.88
N ARG A 18 -0.12 -5.28 -42.71
CA ARG A 18 -0.98 -4.66 -41.71
C ARG A 18 -0.04 -4.25 -40.57
N VAL A 19 0.22 -2.96 -40.44
CA VAL A 19 0.96 -2.41 -39.30
C VAL A 19 0.04 -2.53 -38.10
N SER A 20 0.32 -3.52 -37.25
CA SER A 20 -0.28 -3.70 -35.94
C SER A 20 0.62 -2.98 -34.94
N TRP A 21 0.16 -1.86 -34.38
CA TRP A 21 0.76 -1.26 -33.18
C TRP A 21 0.33 -2.05 -31.94
N ALA A 22 0.86 -3.27 -31.84
CA ALA A 22 0.77 -4.08 -30.63
C ALA A 22 2.15 -4.68 -30.36
N ASP A 23 3.03 -3.86 -29.80
CA ASP A 23 4.18 -4.34 -29.04
C ASP A 23 3.95 -3.85 -27.61
N SER A 24 3.49 -4.73 -26.73
CA SER A 24 4.35 -5.61 -25.93
C SER A 24 5.02 -4.85 -24.79
N ILE A 25 4.28 -4.69 -23.69
CA ILE A 25 4.89 -4.78 -22.36
C ILE A 25 4.02 -5.76 -21.57
N GLU A 26 4.40 -7.02 -21.65
CA GLU A 26 3.91 -8.08 -20.78
C GLU A 26 4.16 -7.68 -19.32
N ASP A 27 3.07 -7.76 -18.53
CA ASP A 27 3.10 -7.86 -17.07
C ASP A 27 3.99 -9.04 -16.68
N ASN A 28 5.20 -8.74 -16.20
CA ASN A 28 6.18 -9.74 -15.79
C ASN A 28 6.42 -9.70 -14.28
N GLU A 29 5.36 -9.66 -13.47
CA GLU A 29 5.44 -9.81 -12.01
C GLU A 29 4.56 -10.97 -11.54
N GLY A 30 4.96 -12.18 -11.94
CA GLY A 30 4.26 -13.42 -11.61
C GLY A 30 5.08 -14.71 -11.71
N LYS A 31 6.43 -14.64 -11.70
CA LYS A 31 7.28 -15.84 -11.69
C LYS A 31 8.21 -15.87 -10.48
N THR A 32 7.89 -16.75 -9.55
CA THR A 32 8.82 -17.25 -8.52
C THR A 32 10.07 -17.82 -9.19
N LEU A 33 11.18 -17.09 -9.07
CA LEU A 33 12.49 -17.53 -9.49
C LEU A 33 12.92 -18.75 -8.65
N ARG A 34 12.90 -19.94 -9.26
CA ARG A 34 13.52 -21.14 -8.70
C ARG A 34 15.00 -20.88 -8.43
N ALA A 35 15.41 -21.12 -7.19
CA ALA A 35 16.76 -20.95 -6.70
C ALA A 35 17.81 -21.66 -7.55
N LYS A 36 18.68 -20.90 -8.22
CA LYS A 36 19.98 -21.38 -8.68
C LYS A 36 21.03 -21.10 -7.60
N LYS A 37 21.83 -22.12 -7.30
CA LYS A 37 22.90 -22.16 -6.28
C LYS A 37 23.85 -20.95 -6.37
N LYS A 38 24.24 -20.48 -5.17
CA LYS A 38 25.01 -19.28 -4.83
C LYS A 38 26.33 -19.11 -5.59
N ALA A 39 26.62 -17.87 -5.99
CA ALA A 39 27.97 -17.32 -5.96
C ALA A 39 28.09 -16.41 -4.72
N LYS A 40 29.22 -16.51 -4.01
CA LYS A 40 29.49 -15.90 -2.70
C LYS A 40 30.06 -14.49 -2.95
N VAL A 41 29.27 -13.43 -2.73
CA VAL A 41 29.75 -12.03 -2.79
C VAL A 41 29.01 -11.19 -1.73
N SER A 42 29.83 -10.48 -0.95
CA SER A 42 29.64 -9.36 0.00
C SER A 42 28.25 -9.01 0.59
N PRO A 43 28.14 -8.81 1.91
CA PRO A 43 26.96 -8.22 2.54
C PRO A 43 27.01 -6.69 2.39
N GLU A 44 26.53 -6.17 1.26
CA GLU A 44 26.11 -4.77 1.19
C GLU A 44 24.60 -4.69 0.99
N SER A 45 24.04 -3.86 1.85
CA SER A 45 22.65 -3.65 2.19
C SER A 45 21.67 -3.56 1.02
N GLN A 46 20.44 -4.04 1.27
CA GLN A 46 19.25 -3.58 0.58
C GLN A 46 19.08 -2.07 0.80
N GLY A 47 19.74 -1.26 -0.02
CA GLY A 47 19.66 0.19 0.02
C GLY A 47 18.70 0.69 -1.05
N SER A 48 17.56 1.25 -0.65
CA SER A 48 16.83 2.18 -1.51
C SER A 48 17.77 3.32 -1.94
N SER A 49 17.60 3.80 -3.18
CA SER A 49 18.48 4.84 -3.74
C SER A 49 18.47 6.11 -2.87
N PRO A 50 19.58 6.88 -2.81
CA PRO A 50 19.67 8.10 -1.99
C PRO A 50 18.52 9.08 -2.22
N THR A 51 18.05 9.20 -3.46
CA THR A 51 16.95 10.07 -3.90
C THR A 51 15.58 9.64 -3.36
N GLN A 52 15.38 8.34 -3.10
CA GLN A 52 14.13 7.84 -2.50
C GLN A 52 14.10 8.09 -0.98
N LYS A 53 15.23 7.94 -0.30
CA LYS A 53 15.36 8.28 1.13
C LYS A 53 15.16 9.78 1.38
N SER A 54 15.64 10.65 0.47
CA SER A 54 15.45 12.10 0.61
C SER A 54 13.97 12.51 0.50
N LEU A 55 13.20 11.87 -0.38
CA LEU A 55 11.80 12.24 -0.63
C LEU A 55 10.88 11.86 0.52
N LYS A 56 11.07 10.66 1.12
CA LYS A 56 10.38 10.26 2.34
C LYS A 56 10.66 11.21 3.49
N ASN A 57 11.95 11.49 3.74
CA ASN A 57 12.35 12.35 4.86
C ASN A 57 11.81 13.77 4.68
N TYR A 58 11.78 14.27 3.44
CA TYR A 58 11.15 15.53 3.10
C TYR A 58 9.67 15.56 3.47
N PHE A 59 8.86 14.61 2.99
CA PHE A 59 7.43 14.60 3.32
C PHE A 59 7.16 14.35 4.80
N ALA A 60 7.92 13.48 5.46
CA ALA A 60 7.81 13.25 6.90
C ALA A 60 8.09 14.54 7.68
N HIS A 61 9.11 15.32 7.30
CA HIS A 61 9.40 16.62 7.90
C HIS A 61 8.26 17.62 7.65
N MET A 62 7.70 17.67 6.44
CA MET A 62 6.60 18.58 6.12
C MET A 62 5.33 18.23 6.92
N PHE A 63 4.99 16.94 7.02
CA PHE A 63 3.87 16.46 7.85
C PHE A 63 4.09 16.76 9.33
N SER A 64 5.28 16.51 9.88
CA SER A 64 5.55 16.83 11.30
C SER A 64 5.43 18.31 11.63
N ASN A 65 5.53 19.20 10.64
CA ASN A 65 5.34 20.63 10.79
C ASN A 65 3.92 21.11 10.43
N GLY A 66 2.98 20.19 10.18
CA GLY A 66 1.59 20.51 9.82
C GLY A 66 1.43 21.19 8.45
N ARG A 67 2.42 21.08 7.55
CA ARG A 67 2.44 21.78 6.26
C ARG A 67 1.66 21.04 5.17
N TYR A 68 0.42 20.64 5.47
CA TYR A 68 -0.40 19.82 4.58
C TYR A 68 -0.74 20.53 3.26
N ASP A 69 -1.02 21.84 3.32
CA ASP A 69 -1.35 22.64 2.13
C ASP A 69 -0.16 22.81 1.19
N GLU A 70 1.06 22.97 1.73
CA GLU A 70 2.29 23.04 0.92
C GLU A 70 2.51 21.70 0.19
N ILE A 71 2.30 20.57 0.86
CA ILE A 71 2.42 19.23 0.25
C ILE A 71 1.36 19.06 -0.86
N ARG A 72 0.12 19.46 -0.60
CA ARG A 72 -0.96 19.41 -1.58
C ARG A 72 -0.58 20.19 -2.84
N GLN A 73 -0.15 21.45 -2.68
CA GLN A 73 0.28 22.30 -3.79
C GLN A 73 1.46 21.69 -4.56
N GLU A 74 2.41 21.08 -3.86
CA GLU A 74 3.54 20.43 -4.50
C GLU A 74 3.11 19.22 -5.34
N TRP A 75 2.20 18.40 -4.82
CA TRP A 75 1.62 17.27 -5.56
C TRP A 75 0.79 17.72 -6.77
N GLU A 76 -0.02 18.77 -6.60
CA GLU A 76 -0.77 19.38 -7.71
C GLU A 76 0.18 19.94 -8.77
N SER A 77 1.26 20.60 -8.37
CA SER A 77 2.30 21.10 -9.28
C SER A 77 3.01 19.96 -10.02
N HIS A 78 3.29 18.85 -9.32
CA HIS A 78 3.86 17.65 -9.92
C HIS A 78 2.92 17.04 -10.97
N ILE A 79 1.62 16.93 -10.67
CA ILE A 79 0.59 16.46 -11.61
C ILE A 79 0.54 17.37 -12.83
N ALA A 80 0.49 18.69 -12.65
CA ALA A 80 0.35 19.67 -13.72
C ALA A 80 1.50 19.63 -14.74
N ARG A 81 2.71 19.25 -14.30
CA ARG A 81 3.90 19.13 -15.16
C ARG A 81 4.04 17.76 -15.82
N HIS A 82 3.19 16.79 -15.48
CA HIS A 82 3.29 15.44 -16.01
C HIS A 82 2.80 15.39 -17.46
N THR A 83 3.64 14.95 -18.40
CA THR A 83 3.35 14.93 -19.85
C THR A 83 2.00 14.29 -20.17
N ARG A 84 1.71 13.14 -19.55
CA ARG A 84 0.42 12.45 -19.76
C ARG A 84 -0.81 13.25 -19.30
N ILE A 85 -0.67 14.09 -18.28
CA ILE A 85 -1.76 14.95 -17.80
C ILE A 85 -1.99 16.07 -18.81
N ILE A 86 -0.93 16.67 -19.32
CA ILE A 86 -1.01 17.72 -20.36
C ILE A 86 -1.75 17.18 -21.59
N GLU A 87 -1.36 16.01 -22.10
CA GLU A 87 -2.04 15.36 -23.22
C GLU A 87 -3.53 15.09 -22.94
N LEU A 88 -3.87 14.62 -21.74
CA LEU A 88 -5.27 14.32 -21.39
C LEU A 88 -6.10 15.59 -21.25
N LYS A 89 -5.53 16.68 -20.72
CA LYS A 89 -6.18 17.99 -20.61
C LYS A 89 -6.51 18.57 -21.98
N GLU A 90 -5.60 18.45 -22.94
CA GLU A 90 -5.85 18.88 -24.33
C GLU A 90 -6.98 18.10 -25.01
N LEU A 91 -7.14 16.82 -24.69
CA LEU A 91 -8.13 15.94 -25.30
C LEU A 91 -9.51 16.02 -24.63
N TYR A 92 -9.56 16.14 -23.30
CA TYR A 92 -10.79 15.94 -22.52
C TYR A 92 -11.16 17.14 -21.62
N GLY A 93 -10.30 18.16 -21.53
CA GLY A 93 -10.46 19.30 -20.64
C GLY A 93 -9.89 19.06 -19.23
N ASP A 94 -9.71 20.16 -18.48
CA ASP A 94 -9.03 20.14 -17.17
C ASP A 94 -9.75 19.31 -16.10
N GLU A 95 -11.07 19.37 -16.08
CA GLU A 95 -11.92 18.74 -15.06
C GLU A 95 -12.45 17.36 -15.47
N SER A 96 -11.86 16.76 -16.51
CA SER A 96 -12.30 15.44 -16.98
C SER A 96 -11.98 14.34 -15.95
N GLU A 97 -12.83 13.31 -15.88
CA GLU A 97 -12.60 12.18 -14.98
C GLU A 97 -11.27 11.48 -15.29
N GLU A 98 -10.88 11.41 -16.57
CA GLU A 98 -9.61 10.85 -17.01
C GLU A 98 -8.40 11.61 -16.45
N VAL A 99 -8.44 12.95 -16.47
CA VAL A 99 -7.39 13.80 -15.90
C VAL A 99 -7.30 13.59 -14.39
N LEU A 100 -8.42 13.67 -13.69
CA LEU A 100 -8.49 13.49 -12.23
C LEU A 100 -7.99 12.10 -11.80
N LYS A 101 -8.45 11.05 -12.49
CA LYS A 101 -8.05 9.66 -12.23
C LYS A 101 -6.57 9.43 -12.51
N MET A 102 -6.04 10.02 -13.58
CA MET A 102 -4.61 9.93 -13.89
C MET A 102 -3.77 10.67 -12.84
N GLY A 103 -4.19 11.86 -12.40
CA GLY A 103 -3.51 12.62 -11.34
C GLY A 103 -3.40 11.80 -10.05
N LYS A 104 -4.52 11.22 -9.59
CA LYS A 104 -4.55 10.34 -8.42
C LYS A 104 -3.71 9.08 -8.58
N ASN A 105 -3.58 8.55 -9.80
CA ASN A 105 -2.70 7.41 -10.08
C ASN A 105 -1.22 7.79 -9.98
N ILE A 106 -0.83 8.96 -10.48
CA ILE A 106 0.55 9.46 -10.40
C ILE A 106 0.97 9.62 -8.93
N ILE A 107 0.16 10.31 -8.14
CA ILE A 107 0.42 10.48 -6.70
C ILE A 107 0.40 9.14 -5.97
N GLY A 108 -0.58 8.27 -6.28
CA GLY A 108 -0.62 6.92 -5.72
C GLY A 108 0.68 6.14 -5.94
N LYS A 109 1.26 6.20 -7.15
CA LYS A 109 2.57 5.58 -7.44
C LYS A 109 3.71 6.21 -6.64
N LEU A 110 3.75 7.53 -6.55
CA LEU A 110 4.76 8.28 -5.78
C LEU A 110 4.75 7.85 -4.30
N LEU A 111 3.55 7.76 -3.71
CA LEU A 111 3.36 7.38 -2.30
C LEU A 111 3.68 5.90 -2.02
N CYS A 112 3.67 5.05 -3.04
CA CYS A 112 4.05 3.64 -2.93
C CYS A 112 5.56 3.39 -2.96
N LEU A 113 6.37 4.41 -3.19
CA LEU A 113 7.83 4.29 -3.15
C LEU A 113 8.33 3.92 -1.74
N ASP A 114 9.57 3.43 -1.68
CA ASP A 114 10.26 3.03 -0.43
C ASP A 114 9.43 2.08 0.44
N ASN A 115 8.77 1.10 -0.20
CA ASN A 115 7.93 0.11 0.47
C ASN A 115 6.86 0.76 1.35
N TYR A 116 6.13 1.71 0.77
CA TYR A 116 4.97 2.36 1.41
C TYR A 116 5.35 3.00 2.76
N SER A 117 6.59 3.48 2.89
CA SER A 117 7.15 3.98 4.14
C SER A 117 6.42 5.21 4.67
N LEU A 118 5.84 6.02 3.78
CA LEU A 118 5.18 7.26 4.17
C LEU A 118 3.88 6.99 4.92
N LEU A 119 3.03 6.08 4.42
CA LEU A 119 1.82 5.69 5.16
C LEU A 119 2.18 5.06 6.51
N ARG A 120 3.22 4.23 6.59
CA ARG A 120 3.69 3.68 7.87
C ARG A 120 4.16 4.77 8.84
N TRP A 121 4.86 5.78 8.35
CA TRP A 121 5.28 6.91 9.18
C TRP A 121 4.05 7.67 9.70
N VAL A 122 3.11 8.00 8.81
CA VAL A 122 1.85 8.69 9.15
C VAL A 122 1.07 7.92 10.22
N THR A 123 0.96 6.59 10.08
CA THR A 123 0.18 5.78 11.01
C THR A 123 0.86 5.57 12.36
N VAL A 124 2.21 5.55 12.41
CA VAL A 124 2.97 5.50 13.67
C VAL A 124 2.84 6.79 14.46
N ASN A 125 2.78 7.93 13.77
CA ASN A 125 2.62 9.24 14.42
C ASN A 125 1.14 9.59 14.68
N CYS A 126 0.20 8.70 14.37
CA CYS A 126 -1.23 8.95 14.45
C CYS A 126 -1.67 10.25 13.72
N ASP A 127 -0.96 10.63 12.65
CA ASP A 127 -1.21 11.87 11.92
C ASP A 127 -2.42 11.69 10.98
N ILE A 128 -3.61 11.95 11.54
CA ILE A 128 -4.88 11.74 10.84
C ILE A 128 -5.03 12.67 9.63
N GLU A 129 -4.54 13.90 9.72
CA GLU A 129 -4.64 14.89 8.63
C GLU A 129 -3.72 14.52 7.46
N ALA A 130 -2.50 14.04 7.72
CA ALA A 130 -1.66 13.48 6.67
C ALA A 130 -2.31 12.26 6.00
N PHE A 131 -2.98 11.38 6.78
CA PHE A 131 -3.66 10.23 6.19
C PHE A 131 -4.87 10.65 5.35
N LYS A 132 -5.65 11.64 5.79
CA LYS A 132 -6.74 12.22 4.98
C LYS A 132 -6.22 12.77 3.65
N LEU A 133 -5.12 13.54 3.69
CA LEU A 133 -4.51 14.08 2.47
C LEU A 133 -4.03 12.97 1.52
N ILE A 134 -3.36 11.94 2.04
CA ILE A 134 -2.96 10.76 1.26
C ILE A 134 -4.17 10.08 0.63
N ALA A 135 -5.24 9.88 1.41
CA ALA A 135 -6.45 9.20 0.94
C ALA A 135 -7.20 10.01 -0.14
N GLU A 136 -7.18 11.34 -0.03
CA GLU A 136 -7.80 12.24 -1.00
C GLU A 136 -7.04 12.26 -2.33
N MET A 137 -5.72 12.38 -2.25
CA MET A 137 -4.84 12.63 -3.39
C MET A 137 -4.41 11.36 -4.12
N SER A 138 -4.56 10.18 -3.50
CA SER A 138 -4.21 8.90 -4.11
C SER A 138 -5.42 8.19 -4.71
N SER A 139 -5.19 7.37 -5.74
CA SER A 139 -6.25 6.50 -6.25
C SER A 139 -6.55 5.40 -5.22
N THR A 140 -7.81 4.96 -5.13
CA THR A 140 -8.25 3.85 -4.28
C THR A 140 -7.40 2.59 -4.47
N LYS A 141 -7.00 2.27 -5.71
CA LYS A 141 -6.15 1.11 -6.03
C LYS A 141 -4.80 1.15 -5.29
N TYR A 142 -4.14 2.30 -5.29
CA TYR A 142 -2.84 2.45 -4.61
C TYR A 142 -3.01 2.59 -3.10
N LEU A 143 -4.09 3.24 -2.64
CA LEU A 143 -4.43 3.31 -1.21
C LEU A 143 -4.64 1.92 -0.61
N GLN A 144 -5.39 1.05 -1.30
CA GLN A 144 -5.57 -0.34 -0.91
C GLN A 144 -4.25 -1.12 -0.93
N ARG A 145 -3.37 -0.89 -1.91
CA ARG A 145 -2.04 -1.52 -1.94
C ARG A 145 -1.20 -1.10 -0.73
N MET A 146 -1.20 0.18 -0.38
CA MET A 146 -0.51 0.70 0.80
C MET A 146 -1.05 0.08 2.09
N VAL A 147 -2.37 0.01 2.25
CA VAL A 147 -3.02 -0.54 3.44
C VAL A 147 -2.79 -2.06 3.55
N ARG A 148 -2.86 -2.81 2.46
CA ARG A 148 -2.66 -4.28 2.45
C ARG A 148 -1.20 -4.69 2.55
N TYR A 149 -0.27 -3.76 2.36
CA TYR A 149 1.14 -4.07 2.33
C TYR A 149 1.61 -4.72 3.65
N ASP A 150 2.38 -5.80 3.49
CA ASP A 150 2.95 -6.58 4.58
C ASP A 150 1.93 -6.97 5.66
N ASP A 151 0.83 -7.58 5.22
CA ASP A 151 -0.26 -8.05 6.08
C ASP A 151 -0.85 -6.95 6.98
N TYR A 152 -1.25 -5.84 6.34
CA TYR A 152 -1.86 -4.70 7.00
C TYR A 152 -0.95 -4.04 8.04
N MET A 153 0.37 -4.00 7.78
CA MET A 153 1.37 -3.43 8.67
C MET A 153 1.02 -2.00 9.12
N ALA A 154 0.60 -1.13 8.19
CA ALA A 154 0.27 0.25 8.50
C ALA A 154 -0.88 0.37 9.53
N PHE A 155 -1.90 -0.50 9.42
CA PHE A 155 -3.01 -0.59 10.35
C PHE A 155 -2.58 -1.15 11.72
N ARG A 156 -1.77 -2.21 11.74
CA ARG A 156 -1.23 -2.78 12.99
C ARG A 156 -0.36 -1.76 13.75
N LEU A 157 0.43 -0.97 13.03
CA LEU A 157 1.22 0.13 13.59
C LEU A 157 0.32 1.24 14.16
N PHE A 158 -0.76 1.60 13.48
CA PHE A 158 -1.75 2.56 13.98
C PHE A 158 -2.35 2.12 15.33
N VAL A 159 -2.83 0.88 15.41
CA VAL A 159 -3.39 0.32 16.65
C VAL A 159 -2.34 0.29 17.76
N SER A 160 -1.12 -0.13 17.43
CA SER A 160 -0.02 -0.20 18.40
C SER A 160 0.38 1.18 18.94
N SER A 161 0.38 2.20 18.08
CA SER A 161 0.75 3.57 18.45
C SER A 161 -0.32 4.21 19.34
N ASN A 162 -1.60 4.02 19.03
CA ASN A 162 -2.70 4.44 19.90
C ASN A 162 -2.64 3.78 21.29
N ARG A 163 -2.27 2.50 21.37
CA ARG A 163 -2.05 1.84 22.66
C ARG A 163 -0.88 2.44 23.45
N ILE A 164 0.20 2.80 22.77
CA ILE A 164 1.34 3.50 23.41
C ILE A 164 0.86 4.86 23.94
N ASN A 165 0.11 5.62 23.14
CA ASN A 165 -0.43 6.91 23.55
C ASN A 165 -1.38 6.79 24.75
N GLU A 166 -2.18 5.72 24.84
CA GLU A 166 -3.03 5.45 26.02
C GLU A 166 -2.21 5.26 27.30
N ASN A 167 -1.12 4.49 27.22
CA ASN A 167 -0.21 4.31 28.35
C ASN A 167 0.53 5.60 28.74
N ASN A 168 0.71 6.53 27.79
CA ASN A 168 1.36 7.81 28.00
C ASN A 168 0.38 8.94 28.37
N HIS A 169 -0.93 8.66 28.48
CA HIS A 169 -1.97 9.67 28.66
C HIS A 169 -2.10 10.71 27.52
N GLU A 170 -1.66 10.34 26.31
CA GLU A 170 -1.72 11.14 25.08
C GLU A 170 -2.80 10.61 24.11
N TYR A 171 -3.62 9.66 24.55
CA TYR A 171 -4.65 9.05 23.72
C TYR A 171 -5.78 10.02 23.38
N ASN A 172 -6.04 10.17 22.09
CA ASN A 172 -7.14 10.95 21.56
C ASN A 172 -8.15 10.01 20.89
N SER A 173 -9.26 9.76 21.58
CA SER A 173 -10.35 8.88 21.11
C SER A 173 -10.93 9.36 19.77
N SER A 174 -11.11 10.68 19.60
CA SER A 174 -11.67 11.24 18.36
C SER A 174 -10.75 10.98 17.16
N GLU A 175 -9.45 11.18 17.32
CA GLU A 175 -8.47 10.89 16.26
C GLU A 175 -8.36 9.38 15.99
N CYS A 176 -8.46 8.55 17.02
CA CYS A 176 -8.46 7.10 16.88
C CYS A 176 -9.64 6.62 16.02
N ILE A 177 -10.86 7.11 16.32
CA ILE A 177 -12.08 6.84 15.56
C ILE A 177 -11.92 7.26 14.10
N GLU A 178 -11.43 8.47 13.84
CA GLU A 178 -11.21 8.96 12.47
C GLU A 178 -10.19 8.12 11.70
N GLY A 179 -9.09 7.72 12.34
CA GLY A 179 -8.12 6.81 11.74
C GLY A 179 -8.74 5.46 11.38
N PHE A 180 -9.58 4.89 12.25
CA PHE A 180 -10.31 3.66 11.93
C PHE A 180 -11.24 3.82 10.73
N LYS A 181 -11.98 4.93 10.63
CA LYS A 181 -12.83 5.22 9.46
C LYS A 181 -12.02 5.26 8.17
N LEU A 182 -10.84 5.88 8.18
CA LEU A 182 -9.96 5.95 7.00
C LEU A 182 -9.53 4.55 6.53
N PHE A 183 -9.16 3.68 7.47
CA PHE A 183 -8.82 2.29 7.16
C PHE A 183 -10.02 1.49 6.64
N LEU A 184 -11.17 1.58 7.32
CA LEU A 184 -12.41 0.90 6.91
C LEU A 184 -12.84 1.34 5.51
N LYS A 185 -12.88 2.65 5.25
CA LYS A 185 -13.21 3.21 3.93
C LYS A 185 -12.26 2.72 2.83
N THR A 186 -11.00 2.44 3.17
CA THR A 186 -10.03 1.90 2.22
C THR A 186 -10.24 0.41 1.97
N ASP A 187 -10.39 -0.38 3.03
CA ASP A 187 -10.55 -1.83 2.97
C ASP A 187 -11.21 -2.39 4.23
N ASN A 188 -12.47 -2.84 4.12
CA ASN A 188 -13.22 -3.42 5.24
C ASN A 188 -12.59 -4.70 5.81
N ASN A 189 -11.66 -5.37 5.12
CA ASN A 189 -10.97 -6.53 5.69
C ASN A 189 -10.10 -6.18 6.91
N VAL A 190 -9.85 -4.89 7.18
CA VAL A 190 -9.20 -4.43 8.43
C VAL A 190 -9.96 -4.86 9.68
N VAL A 191 -11.26 -5.17 9.59
CA VAL A 191 -12.03 -5.72 10.72
C VAL A 191 -11.45 -7.07 11.19
N ASN A 192 -11.14 -7.96 10.26
CA ASN A 192 -10.51 -9.25 10.57
C ASN A 192 -9.12 -9.05 11.18
N ILE A 193 -8.39 -8.04 10.70
CA ILE A 193 -7.06 -7.72 11.22
C ILE A 193 -7.15 -7.16 12.64
N PHE A 194 -8.13 -6.30 12.91
CA PHE A 194 -8.35 -5.69 14.22
C PHE A 194 -8.54 -6.76 15.29
N TRP A 195 -9.43 -7.72 15.07
CA TRP A 195 -9.70 -8.77 16.05
C TRP A 195 -8.52 -9.75 16.26
N ASN A 196 -7.56 -9.77 15.34
CA ASN A 196 -6.32 -10.52 15.46
C ASN A 196 -5.17 -9.73 16.12
N CYS A 197 -5.36 -8.45 16.45
CA CYS A 197 -4.38 -7.68 17.21
C CYS A 197 -4.35 -8.15 18.67
N LEU A 198 -3.15 -8.37 19.20
CA LEU A 198 -2.95 -8.76 20.59
C LEU A 198 -2.99 -7.55 21.52
N ASN A 199 -3.57 -7.72 22.71
CA ASN A 199 -3.59 -6.71 23.78
C ASN A 199 -4.25 -5.39 23.36
N ILE A 200 -5.41 -5.45 22.70
CA ILE A 200 -6.27 -4.29 22.45
C ILE A 200 -6.99 -3.95 23.75
N THR A 201 -7.00 -2.67 24.13
CA THR A 201 -7.68 -2.17 25.31
C THR A 201 -9.17 -1.93 25.06
N ASP A 202 -9.96 -1.87 26.12
CA ASP A 202 -11.41 -1.66 26.00
C ASP A 202 -11.74 -0.31 25.36
N SER A 203 -10.94 0.73 25.60
CA SER A 203 -11.08 2.05 24.95
C SER A 203 -10.90 1.95 23.44
N ILE A 204 -9.81 1.36 22.98
CA ILE A 204 -9.53 1.21 21.53
C ILE A 204 -10.58 0.32 20.86
N LYS A 205 -11.06 -0.72 21.56
CA LYS A 205 -12.16 -1.58 21.09
C LYS A 205 -13.47 -0.82 20.99
N SER A 206 -13.79 0.02 21.98
CA SER A 206 -14.95 0.90 21.96
C SER A 206 -14.90 1.84 20.75
N ASP A 207 -13.76 2.47 20.52
CA ASP A 207 -13.58 3.44 19.44
C ASP A 207 -13.64 2.79 18.06
N PHE A 208 -13.11 1.58 17.90
CA PHE A 208 -13.28 0.79 16.67
C PHE A 208 -14.75 0.46 16.41
N ASN A 209 -15.50 0.05 17.43
CA ASN A 209 -16.93 -0.23 17.31
C ASN A 209 -17.73 1.04 16.99
N THR A 210 -17.35 2.19 17.55
CA THR A 210 -17.93 3.49 17.21
C THR A 210 -17.70 3.81 15.74
N ALA A 211 -16.47 3.66 15.24
CA ALA A 211 -16.16 3.85 13.82
C ALA A 211 -16.99 2.93 12.91
N LEU A 212 -17.16 1.65 13.27
CA LEU A 212 -18.01 0.71 12.53
C LEU A 212 -19.47 1.16 12.48
N LYS A 213 -20.03 1.59 13.61
CA LYS A 213 -21.42 2.07 13.69
C LYS A 213 -21.62 3.32 12.82
N GLU A 214 -20.73 4.30 12.93
CA GLU A 214 -20.81 5.54 12.17
C GLU A 214 -20.64 5.33 10.65
N MET A 215 -19.89 4.30 10.26
CA MET A 215 -19.73 3.90 8.86
C MET A 215 -20.87 3.00 8.33
N GLY A 216 -21.90 2.69 9.15
CA GLY A 216 -22.98 1.77 8.77
C GLY A 216 -22.55 0.29 8.69
N LEU A 217 -21.37 -0.04 9.22
CA LEU A 217 -20.75 -1.36 9.22
C LEU A 217 -20.93 -2.11 10.55
N GLY A 218 -21.87 -1.65 11.41
CA GLY A 218 -22.11 -2.25 12.72
C GLY A 218 -22.48 -3.74 12.69
N HIS A 219 -23.06 -4.22 11.58
CA HIS A 219 -23.36 -5.65 11.39
C HIS A 219 -22.10 -6.54 11.43
N LEU A 220 -20.94 -6.01 11.03
CA LEU A 220 -19.66 -6.74 11.06
C LEU A 220 -19.13 -7.00 12.48
N ILE A 221 -19.75 -6.41 13.51
CA ILE A 221 -19.40 -6.66 14.91
C ILE A 221 -19.85 -8.06 15.36
N ASP A 222 -20.98 -8.54 14.84
CA ASP A 222 -21.58 -9.80 15.27
C ASP A 222 -21.04 -10.99 14.48
N ASP A 223 -20.78 -10.82 13.17
CA ASP A 223 -20.24 -11.88 12.31
C ASP A 223 -18.79 -12.30 12.67
N ASN A 224 -18.02 -11.44 13.33
CA ASN A 224 -16.63 -11.70 13.69
C ASN A 224 -16.44 -12.48 14.99
N LYS A 225 -17.50 -12.66 15.79
CA LYS A 225 -17.42 -13.48 17.01
C LYS A 225 -17.26 -14.96 16.72
N GLU A 226 -17.58 -15.41 15.50
CA GLU A 226 -17.60 -16.83 15.13
C GLU A 226 -16.37 -17.31 14.34
N ASN A 227 -15.48 -16.42 13.89
CA ASN A 227 -14.34 -16.79 13.02
C ASN A 227 -12.99 -16.26 13.51
N ILE A 228 -12.46 -16.85 14.59
CA ILE A 228 -11.03 -16.74 14.92
C ILE A 228 -10.31 -18.00 14.41
N PRO A 229 -9.83 -18.06 13.15
CA PRO A 229 -8.95 -19.13 12.73
C PRO A 229 -7.57 -18.90 13.36
N GLN A 230 -7.25 -19.70 14.38
CA GLN A 230 -6.02 -19.69 15.18
C GLN A 230 -4.69 -19.88 14.41
N ASN A 231 -4.71 -19.94 13.07
CA ASN A 231 -3.58 -20.41 12.26
C ASN A 231 -2.73 -19.33 11.57
N GLN A 232 -3.06 -18.03 11.67
CA GLN A 232 -2.22 -16.96 11.08
C GLN A 232 -1.25 -16.27 12.07
N LEU A 233 -1.30 -16.64 13.36
CA LEU A 233 -0.44 -16.06 14.41
C LEU A 233 1.07 -16.35 14.24
N ASN A 234 1.43 -17.28 13.34
CA ASN A 234 2.79 -17.79 13.22
C ASN A 234 3.69 -16.99 12.27
N SER A 235 3.16 -16.16 11.36
CA SER A 235 3.99 -15.41 10.39
C SER A 235 4.70 -14.21 11.03
N PHE A 236 3.99 -13.43 11.85
CA PHE A 236 4.51 -12.21 12.46
C PHE A 236 5.47 -12.48 13.61
N LYS A 237 5.17 -13.46 14.48
CA LYS A 237 6.10 -13.89 15.54
C LYS A 237 7.40 -14.43 14.95
N TYR A 238 7.35 -15.21 13.87
CA TYR A 238 8.56 -15.69 13.19
C TYR A 238 9.40 -14.57 12.60
N ARG A 239 8.79 -13.51 12.04
CA ARG A 239 9.53 -12.38 11.46
C ARG A 239 10.12 -11.44 12.49
N ILE A 240 9.41 -11.14 13.58
CA ILE A 240 9.98 -10.35 14.69
C ILE A 240 11.12 -11.13 15.33
N LEU A 241 10.95 -12.44 15.57
CA LEU A 241 11.99 -13.28 16.15
C LEU A 241 13.18 -13.48 15.20
N SER A 242 12.98 -13.55 13.87
CA SER A 242 14.09 -13.62 12.92
C SER A 242 14.88 -12.31 12.86
N THR A 243 14.18 -11.16 12.91
CA THR A 243 14.83 -9.84 12.90
C THR A 243 15.60 -9.58 14.21
N ALA A 244 15.06 -10.02 15.35
CA ALA A 244 15.73 -9.94 16.65
C ALA A 244 16.91 -10.94 16.79
N ALA A 245 16.79 -12.13 16.20
CA ALA A 245 17.87 -13.13 16.16
C ALA A 245 19.01 -12.74 15.22
N GLU A 246 18.76 -11.96 14.17
CA GLU A 246 19.79 -11.38 13.32
C GLU A 246 20.52 -10.21 14.00
N ALA A 247 19.82 -9.41 14.81
CA ALA A 247 20.43 -8.32 15.60
C ALA A 247 21.35 -8.82 16.74
N THR A 248 21.12 -10.03 17.26
CA THR A 248 21.90 -10.60 18.38
C THR A 248 23.11 -11.43 17.93
N LYS A 249 23.28 -11.68 16.63
CA LYS A 249 24.49 -12.32 16.07
C LYS A 249 25.63 -11.35 15.78
N ILE A 250 25.43 -10.05 16.00
CA ILE A 250 26.48 -9.04 15.94
C ILE A 250 26.92 -8.74 17.38
N ASN A 251 27.60 -9.71 17.99
CA ASN A 251 28.53 -9.55 19.13
C ASN A 251 28.92 -10.94 19.63
N ARG A 252 29.93 -11.51 18.98
CA ARG A 252 30.95 -12.39 19.56
C ARG A 252 32.08 -12.58 18.55
#